data_AF-A0A7S3V0U6-F1
#
_entry.id   AF-A0A7S3V0U6-F1
#
_cell.length_a   1.000
_cell.length_b   1.000
_cell.length_c   1.000
_cell.angle_alpha   90.00
_cell.angle_beta   90.00
_cell.angle_gamma   90.00
#
_symmetry.space_group_name_H-M   'P 1'
#
loop_
_entity.id
_entity.type
_entity.pdbx_description
1 polymer ?
#
loop_
_entity_poly.entity_id
_entity_poly.type
_entity_poly.pdbx_seq_one_letter_code
_entity_poly.pdbx_strand_id
1 'polypeptide(L)'
;ARNHYEQHMHVSGELHVDGKVYKVDGNAVRDHSWGPRYWQETKSYRFLVGNLGDDLGLACSLIGTNGYHGIIQVGQDKADTVQKLTLETLYTEDENNKWWQGMDRPPSILKRHSRFKLAVETSQGSLEIAGTVVNFMPLRNRRNGQHTYIGEGLTKYEVVNTSPFYAKFVGKFGYGMSEYLDQELQELEAHL
;
A
#
# COMPACT_ATOMS: atom_id res chain seq x y z
N ALA A 1 -3.03 -13.27 -4.48
CA ALA A 1 -3.79 -13.56 -5.73
C ALA A 1 -3.29 -14.85 -6.38
N ARG A 2 -4.09 -15.55 -7.22
CA ARG A 2 -3.49 -16.50 -8.19
C ARG A 2 -2.70 -15.65 -9.18
N ASN A 3 -1.49 -16.07 -9.56
CA ASN A 3 -0.66 -15.40 -10.57
C ASN A 3 -0.05 -14.04 -10.18
N HIS A 4 0.55 -14.00 -9.00
CA HIS A 4 1.28 -12.83 -8.50
C HIS A 4 2.40 -13.28 -7.56
N TYR A 5 3.53 -12.59 -7.57
CA TYR A 5 4.50 -12.69 -6.49
C TYR A 5 5.16 -11.33 -6.25
N GLU A 6 5.42 -11.08 -4.97
CA GLU A 6 6.16 -9.95 -4.46
C GLU A 6 7.54 -10.41 -3.97
N GLN A 7 8.58 -9.64 -4.31
CA GLN A 7 9.93 -9.91 -3.87
C GLN A 7 10.60 -8.62 -3.39
N HIS A 8 10.98 -8.60 -2.12
CA HIS A 8 11.89 -7.59 -1.59
C HIS A 8 13.31 -7.84 -2.10
N MET A 9 14.04 -6.77 -2.34
CA MET A 9 15.37 -6.83 -2.93
C MET A 9 16.20 -5.61 -2.55
N HIS A 10 17.49 -5.67 -2.86
CA HIS A 10 18.39 -4.53 -2.87
C HIS A 10 18.73 -4.17 -4.32
N VAL A 11 18.61 -2.91 -4.69
CA VAL A 11 18.93 -2.36 -6.01
C VAL A 11 20.05 -1.34 -5.88
N SER A 12 21.06 -1.47 -6.72
CA SER A 12 22.09 -0.45 -6.90
C SER A 12 22.28 -0.12 -8.39
N GLY A 13 22.65 1.12 -8.69
CA GLY A 13 22.84 1.61 -10.05
C GLY A 13 22.68 3.12 -10.17
N GLU A 14 22.28 3.57 -11.36
CA GLU A 14 22.05 4.98 -11.65
C GLU A 14 20.70 5.17 -12.35
N LEU A 15 19.96 6.21 -11.94
CA LEU A 15 18.75 6.67 -12.57
C LEU A 15 19.04 7.98 -13.30
N HIS A 16 18.79 8.02 -14.61
CA HIS A 16 19.04 9.18 -15.46
C HIS A 16 17.70 9.82 -15.86
N VAL A 17 17.42 11.04 -15.39
CA VAL A 17 16.16 11.76 -15.66
C VAL A 17 16.46 13.20 -16.03
N ASP A 18 15.96 13.67 -17.18
CA ASP A 18 16.12 15.06 -17.64
C ASP A 18 17.57 15.58 -17.59
N GLY A 19 18.53 14.72 -17.98
CA GLY A 19 19.96 15.04 -17.96
C GLY A 19 20.61 15.03 -16.57
N LYS A 20 19.87 14.68 -15.51
CA LYS A 20 20.40 14.50 -14.15
C LYS A 20 20.65 13.03 -13.87
N VAL A 21 21.74 12.74 -13.16
CA VAL A 21 22.12 11.40 -12.72
C VAL A 21 21.92 11.28 -11.22
N TYR A 22 21.15 10.27 -10.82
CA TYR A 22 20.89 9.92 -9.44
C TYR A 22 21.50 8.55 -9.14
N LYS A 23 22.43 8.47 -8.19
CA LYS A 23 22.90 7.17 -7.71
C LYS A 23 21.79 6.52 -6.89
N VAL A 24 21.54 5.25 -7.19
CA VAL A 24 20.59 4.39 -6.48
C VAL A 24 21.39 3.34 -5.75
N ASP A 25 21.15 3.19 -4.46
CA ASP A 25 21.70 2.14 -3.62
C ASP A 25 20.75 1.97 -2.44
N GLY A 26 19.89 0.95 -2.49
CA GLY A 26 18.90 0.75 -1.45
C GLY A 26 17.86 -0.32 -1.70
N ASN A 27 16.97 -0.45 -0.72
CA ASN A 27 15.93 -1.47 -0.70
C ASN A 27 14.81 -1.18 -1.72
N ALA A 28 14.29 -2.23 -2.35
CA ALA A 28 13.25 -2.16 -3.38
C ALA A 28 12.28 -3.34 -3.25
N VAL A 29 11.17 -3.26 -3.98
CA VAL A 29 10.21 -4.35 -4.15
C VAL A 29 9.99 -4.56 -5.63
N ARG A 30 9.94 -5.82 -6.04
CA ARG A 30 9.50 -6.26 -7.36
C ARG A 30 8.14 -6.93 -7.21
N ASP A 31 7.14 -6.32 -7.83
CA ASP A 31 5.85 -6.94 -8.09
C ASP A 31 5.90 -7.56 -9.50
N HIS A 32 5.55 -8.84 -9.61
CA HIS A 32 5.24 -9.45 -10.91
C HIS A 32 3.85 -10.06 -10.92
N SER A 33 3.10 -9.72 -11.96
CA SER A 33 1.71 -10.09 -12.10
C SER A 33 1.41 -10.51 -13.55
N TRP A 34 0.62 -11.56 -13.76
CA TRP A 34 0.26 -12.06 -15.10
C TRP A 34 -1.22 -12.45 -15.23
N GLY A 35 -1.65 -12.68 -16.47
CA GLY A 35 -3.05 -12.99 -16.84
C GLY A 35 -3.91 -11.74 -17.13
N PRO A 36 -5.19 -11.91 -17.53
CA PRO A 36 -6.09 -10.80 -17.78
C PRO A 36 -6.24 -9.88 -16.56
N ARG A 37 -6.12 -8.57 -16.77
CA ARG A 37 -6.26 -7.56 -15.70
C ARG A 37 -7.44 -6.64 -15.99
N TYR A 38 -8.44 -6.74 -15.13
CA TYR A 38 -9.62 -5.90 -15.13
C TYR A 38 -9.65 -5.20 -13.78
N TRP A 39 -9.25 -3.93 -13.77
CA TRP A 39 -9.23 -3.10 -12.56
C TRP A 39 -10.63 -3.01 -11.92
N GLN A 40 -11.67 -3.22 -12.71
CA GLN A 40 -13.09 -3.15 -12.33
C GLN A 40 -13.61 -4.37 -11.57
N GLU A 41 -12.91 -5.50 -11.59
CA GLU A 41 -13.35 -6.75 -10.93
C GLU A 41 -13.26 -6.67 -9.41
N THR A 42 -12.38 -5.83 -8.88
CA THR A 42 -12.17 -5.69 -7.44
C THR A 42 -12.87 -4.43 -6.94
N LYS A 43 -13.89 -4.58 -6.08
CA LYS A 43 -14.65 -3.45 -5.51
C LYS A 43 -13.75 -2.42 -4.80
N SER A 44 -12.80 -2.91 -4.02
CA SER A 44 -11.76 -2.10 -3.39
C SER A 44 -10.56 -2.98 -3.01
N TYR A 45 -9.36 -2.43 -3.08
CA TYR A 45 -8.20 -3.03 -2.43
C TYR A 45 -7.27 -1.98 -1.84
N ARG A 46 -6.45 -2.44 -0.89
CA ARG A 46 -5.33 -1.70 -0.31
C ARG A 46 -4.10 -2.54 -0.48
N PHE A 47 -3.04 -2.01 -1.08
CA PHE A 47 -1.77 -2.71 -1.22
C PHE A 47 -0.68 -1.88 -0.57
N LEU A 48 -0.05 -2.45 0.46
CA LEU A 48 0.93 -1.80 1.31
C LEU A 48 2.24 -2.57 1.21
N VAL A 49 3.24 -1.96 0.59
CA VAL A 49 4.59 -2.53 0.45
C VAL A 49 5.61 -1.58 1.04
N GLY A 50 6.55 -2.11 1.83
CA GLY A 50 7.57 -1.29 2.47
C GLY A 50 8.82 -2.06 2.83
N ASN A 51 9.96 -1.39 2.77
CA ASN A 51 11.24 -1.88 3.26
C ASN A 51 11.68 -1.04 4.45
N LEU A 52 11.87 -1.65 5.61
CA LEU A 52 12.28 -1.00 6.86
C LEU A 52 13.71 -1.44 7.18
N GLY A 53 14.67 -0.82 6.48
CA GLY A 53 16.06 -1.25 6.44
C GLY A 53 16.24 -2.63 5.80
N ASP A 54 17.34 -3.30 6.12
CA ASP A 54 17.80 -4.48 5.36
C ASP A 54 17.26 -5.83 5.88
N ASP A 55 16.46 -5.81 6.95
CA ASP A 55 16.05 -7.02 7.67
C ASP A 55 14.56 -7.05 8.04
N LEU A 56 13.76 -6.09 7.55
CA LEU A 56 12.32 -6.08 7.73
C LEU A 56 11.62 -5.54 6.48
N GLY A 57 10.73 -6.34 5.90
CA GLY A 57 9.90 -5.97 4.76
C GLY A 57 8.44 -6.32 5.00
N LEU A 58 7.53 -5.58 4.38
CA LEU A 58 6.12 -5.95 4.32
C LEU A 58 5.60 -5.91 2.89
N ALA A 59 4.73 -6.86 2.57
CA ALA A 59 3.84 -6.82 1.43
C ALA A 59 2.47 -7.33 1.87
N CYS A 60 1.52 -6.41 2.03
CA CYS A 60 0.22 -6.66 2.64
C CYS A 60 -0.91 -6.11 1.77
N SER A 61 -1.94 -6.92 1.57
CA SER A 61 -3.11 -6.57 0.79
C SER A 61 -4.38 -6.76 1.59
N LEU A 62 -5.29 -5.78 1.53
CA LEU A 62 -6.70 -5.94 1.89
C LEU A 62 -7.54 -5.90 0.62
N ILE A 63 -8.49 -6.80 0.48
CA ILE A 63 -9.31 -6.98 -0.72
C ILE A 63 -10.78 -7.08 -0.28
N GLY A 64 -11.60 -6.09 -0.66
CA GLY A 64 -12.98 -5.97 -0.21
C GLY A 64 -13.08 -5.85 1.32
N THR A 65 -14.20 -6.34 1.89
CA THR A 65 -14.50 -6.15 3.32
C THR A 65 -13.68 -7.05 4.24
N ASN A 66 -13.42 -8.30 3.83
CA ASN A 66 -12.87 -9.33 4.73
C ASN A 66 -11.63 -10.05 4.16
N GLY A 67 -11.24 -9.77 2.91
CA GLY A 67 -10.10 -10.44 2.30
C GLY A 67 -8.80 -9.78 2.72
N TYR A 68 -7.80 -10.57 3.11
CA TYR A 68 -6.43 -10.10 3.24
C TYR A 68 -5.43 -11.19 2.85
N HIS A 69 -4.25 -10.77 2.43
CA HIS A 69 -3.07 -11.62 2.34
C HIS A 69 -1.84 -10.79 2.60
N GLY A 70 -0.75 -11.41 3.03
CA GLY A 70 0.51 -10.71 3.12
C GLY A 70 1.64 -11.55 3.67
N ILE A 71 2.83 -10.97 3.60
CA ILE A 71 4.06 -11.50 4.16
C ILE A 71 4.78 -10.40 4.94
N ILE A 72 5.41 -10.80 6.05
CA ILE A 72 6.41 -10.00 6.75
C ILE A 72 7.76 -10.68 6.55
N GLN A 73 8.64 -10.06 5.77
CA GLN A 73 10.01 -10.55 5.61
C GLN A 73 10.83 -10.19 6.85
N VAL A 74 11.61 -11.13 7.36
CA VAL A 74 12.53 -10.96 8.48
C VAL A 74 13.92 -11.45 8.09
N GLY A 75 14.90 -10.56 8.02
CA GLY A 75 16.22 -10.89 7.49
C GLY A 75 16.18 -11.29 6.02
N GLN A 76 17.09 -12.15 5.59
CA GLN A 76 17.27 -12.50 4.17
C GLN A 76 16.48 -13.75 3.72
N ASP A 77 16.14 -14.64 4.64
CA ASP A 77 15.70 -16.00 4.35
C ASP A 77 14.36 -16.37 5.00
N LYS A 78 13.74 -15.46 5.77
CA LYS A 78 12.47 -15.72 6.47
C LYS A 78 11.38 -14.78 6.00
N ALA A 79 10.20 -15.37 5.82
CA ALA A 79 8.97 -14.65 5.57
C ALA A 79 7.86 -15.28 6.41
N ASP A 80 7.25 -14.47 7.26
CA ASP A 80 6.11 -14.87 8.07
C ASP A 80 4.82 -14.51 7.35
N THR A 81 3.99 -15.52 7.09
CA THR A 81 2.67 -15.31 6.50
C THR A 81 1.77 -14.56 7.47
N VAL A 82 1.09 -13.54 6.96
CA VAL A 82 0.08 -12.78 7.70
C VAL A 82 -1.14 -13.66 7.95
N GLN A 83 -1.49 -13.84 9.22
CA GLN A 83 -2.65 -14.62 9.69
C GLN A 83 -3.84 -13.74 10.03
N LYS A 84 -3.59 -12.47 10.39
CA LYS A 84 -4.63 -11.46 10.59
C LYS A 84 -4.05 -10.09 10.30
N LEU A 85 -4.90 -9.22 9.76
CA LEU A 85 -4.52 -7.87 9.39
C LEU A 85 -5.69 -6.92 9.66
N THR A 86 -5.40 -5.79 10.31
CA THR A 86 -6.32 -4.66 10.42
C THR A 86 -5.66 -3.38 9.94
N LEU A 87 -6.44 -2.51 9.32
CA LEU A 87 -5.97 -1.24 8.76
C LEU A 87 -6.94 -0.12 9.15
N GLU A 88 -6.45 0.81 9.94
CA GLU A 88 -7.16 2.05 10.26
C GLU A 88 -6.55 3.17 9.45
N THR A 89 -7.34 3.83 8.60
CA THR A 89 -6.86 4.89 7.70
C THR A 89 -7.37 6.25 8.13
N LEU A 90 -6.46 7.21 8.23
CA LEU A 90 -6.80 8.62 8.24
C LEU A 90 -6.67 9.16 6.82
N TYR A 91 -7.71 9.86 6.39
CA TYR A 91 -7.75 10.49 5.08
C TYR A 91 -7.62 12.02 5.23
N THR A 92 -7.18 12.70 4.17
CA THR A 92 -7.09 14.16 4.12
C THR A 92 -8.47 14.80 4.28
N GLU A 93 -8.57 15.83 5.12
CA GLU A 93 -9.72 16.74 5.15
C GLU A 93 -9.66 17.70 3.96
N ASP A 94 -9.85 17.18 2.73
CA ASP A 94 -9.97 18.03 1.55
C ASP A 94 -11.46 18.34 1.33
N GLU A 95 -11.90 19.50 1.82
CA GLU A 95 -13.26 20.02 1.67
C GLU A 95 -13.65 20.25 0.19
N ASN A 96 -12.66 20.38 -0.70
CA ASN A 96 -12.90 20.74 -2.10
C ASN A 96 -13.02 19.54 -3.03
N ASN A 97 -12.79 18.30 -2.55
CA ASN A 97 -12.89 17.05 -3.33
C ASN A 97 -12.17 17.09 -4.71
N LYS A 98 -11.16 17.96 -4.87
CA LYS A 98 -10.41 18.10 -6.13
C LYS A 98 -9.28 17.09 -6.14
N TRP A 99 -9.29 16.17 -7.11
CA TRP A 99 -8.33 15.08 -7.15
C TRP A 99 -6.89 15.60 -7.46
N TRP A 100 -6.75 16.41 -8.52
CA TRP A 100 -5.55 17.06 -9.08
C TRP A 100 -5.98 17.93 -10.29
N GLN A 101 -5.39 19.11 -10.52
CA GLN A 101 -5.69 19.99 -11.68
C GLN A 101 -7.20 20.21 -11.97
N GLY A 102 -8.02 20.38 -10.94
CA GLY A 102 -9.40 20.81 -11.10
C GLY A 102 -10.39 19.77 -11.63
N MET A 103 -10.08 18.46 -11.67
CA MET A 103 -11.16 17.47 -11.82
C MET A 103 -11.81 17.16 -10.47
N ASP A 104 -13.13 17.09 -10.48
CA ASP A 104 -13.91 16.70 -9.31
C ASP A 104 -13.80 15.19 -9.11
N ARG A 105 -13.65 14.78 -7.85
CA ARG A 105 -13.75 13.37 -7.45
C ARG A 105 -15.23 13.08 -7.13
N PRO A 106 -15.75 11.88 -7.44
CA PRO A 106 -17.10 11.53 -7.02
C PRO A 106 -17.19 11.59 -5.48
N PRO A 107 -18.30 12.10 -4.91
CA PRO A 107 -18.51 12.11 -3.47
C PRO A 107 -18.42 10.72 -2.82
N SER A 108 -18.56 9.64 -3.60
CA SER A 108 -18.45 8.26 -3.12
C SER A 108 -17.02 7.76 -2.89
N ILE A 109 -16.02 8.43 -3.45
CA ILE A 109 -14.62 8.02 -3.32
C ILE A 109 -13.95 9.13 -2.53
N LEU A 110 -13.96 9.05 -1.21
CA LEU A 110 -14.04 10.29 -0.45
C LEU A 110 -12.73 11.09 -0.35
N LYS A 111 -11.56 10.51 -0.11
CA LYS A 111 -10.41 11.33 0.31
C LYS A 111 -9.07 10.64 -0.02
N ARG A 112 -7.97 11.41 -0.08
CA ARG A 112 -6.62 10.84 -0.24
C ARG A 112 -6.22 10.24 1.11
N HIS A 113 -5.69 9.01 1.15
CA HIS A 113 -5.15 8.48 2.41
C HIS A 113 -3.87 9.27 2.75
N SER A 114 -3.73 9.66 4.01
CA SER A 114 -2.61 10.49 4.46
C SER A 114 -1.79 9.79 5.54
N ARG A 115 -2.47 9.05 6.42
CA ARG A 115 -1.83 8.24 7.46
C ARG A 115 -2.62 6.96 7.67
N PHE A 116 -1.99 5.94 8.20
CA PHE A 116 -2.68 4.73 8.63
C PHE A 116 -1.96 4.04 9.79
N LYS A 117 -2.72 3.25 10.55
CA LYS A 117 -2.20 2.25 11.47
C LYS A 117 -2.51 0.86 10.89
N LEU A 118 -1.47 0.11 10.62
CA LEU A 118 -1.54 -1.28 10.16
C LEU A 118 -1.18 -2.18 11.36
N ALA A 119 -2.08 -3.08 11.76
CA ALA A 119 -1.74 -4.13 12.72
C ALA A 119 -1.74 -5.49 12.01
N VAL A 120 -0.69 -6.26 12.24
CA VAL A 120 -0.45 -7.55 11.60
C VAL A 120 -0.19 -8.59 12.68
N GLU A 121 -0.79 -9.76 12.53
CA GLU A 121 -0.50 -10.95 13.33
C GLU A 121 0.03 -12.05 12.41
N THR A 122 1.08 -12.73 12.86
CA THR A 122 1.71 -13.89 12.20
C THR A 122 1.84 -15.03 13.21
N SER A 123 2.33 -16.18 12.77
CA SER A 123 2.65 -17.31 13.67
C SER A 123 3.73 -17.00 14.71
N GLN A 124 4.58 -16.00 14.46
CA GLN A 124 5.69 -15.63 15.35
C GLN A 124 5.30 -14.52 16.34
N GLY A 125 4.32 -13.70 16.00
CA GLY A 125 3.97 -12.54 16.81
C GLY A 125 3.13 -11.50 16.09
N SER A 126 3.06 -10.30 16.69
CA SER A 126 2.34 -9.17 16.12
C SER A 126 3.23 -7.96 15.93
N LEU A 127 2.90 -7.15 14.91
CA LEU A 127 3.49 -5.84 14.67
C LEU A 127 2.38 -4.80 14.48
N GLU A 128 2.58 -3.61 15.04
CA GLU A 128 1.84 -2.41 14.68
C GLU A 128 2.78 -1.46 13.94
N ILE A 129 2.34 -0.99 12.77
CA ILE A 129 3.10 -0.15 11.86
C ILE A 129 2.30 1.11 11.56
N ALA A 130 2.90 2.27 11.78
CA ALA A 130 2.37 3.55 11.35
C ALA A 130 2.85 3.86 9.93
N GLY A 131 1.91 4.23 9.05
CA GLY A 131 2.18 4.76 7.72
C GLY A 131 1.93 6.26 7.66
N THR A 132 2.85 7.00 7.06
CA THR A 132 2.68 8.42 6.73
C THR A 132 2.98 8.63 5.25
N VAL A 133 1.98 9.05 4.48
CA VAL A 133 2.10 9.35 3.05
C VAL A 133 2.86 10.66 2.89
N VAL A 134 4.05 10.61 2.27
CA VAL A 134 4.93 11.77 2.06
C VAL A 134 4.69 12.43 0.70
N ASN A 135 4.27 11.65 -0.30
CA ASN A 135 3.87 12.14 -1.60
C ASN A 135 2.75 11.27 -2.16
N PHE A 136 1.85 11.86 -2.92
CA PHE A 136 0.63 11.19 -3.38
C PHE A 136 0.39 11.44 -4.87
N MET A 137 0.25 10.36 -5.61
CA MET A 137 -0.09 10.37 -7.02
C MET A 137 -1.51 9.81 -7.20
N PRO A 138 -2.48 10.67 -7.54
CA PRO A 138 -3.79 10.18 -7.87
C PRO A 138 -3.80 9.66 -9.31
N LEU A 139 -4.46 8.52 -9.53
CA LEU A 139 -4.61 7.86 -10.82
C LEU A 139 -6.08 7.44 -11.06
N ARG A 140 -6.42 7.21 -12.33
CA ARG A 140 -7.74 6.70 -12.73
C ARG A 140 -7.64 5.83 -13.96
N ASN A 141 -8.27 4.65 -13.92
CA ASN A 141 -8.52 3.82 -15.08
C ASN A 141 -9.97 4.00 -15.57
N ARG A 142 -10.17 4.09 -16.89
CA ARG A 142 -11.49 4.15 -17.53
C ARG A 142 -11.62 3.02 -18.53
N ARG A 143 -12.67 2.21 -18.40
CA ARG A 143 -12.94 1.09 -19.33
C ARG A 143 -14.43 0.84 -19.42
N ASN A 144 -14.98 0.79 -20.65
CA ASN A 144 -16.40 0.50 -20.90
C ASN A 144 -17.37 1.35 -20.05
N GLY A 145 -17.06 2.64 -19.84
CA GLY A 145 -17.85 3.54 -19.00
C GLY A 145 -17.67 3.38 -17.49
N GLN A 146 -16.91 2.38 -17.03
CA GLN A 146 -16.57 2.19 -15.62
C GLN A 146 -15.29 2.95 -15.26
N HIS A 147 -15.27 3.51 -14.06
CA HIS A 147 -14.15 4.26 -13.52
C HIS A 147 -13.58 3.55 -12.28
N THR A 148 -12.28 3.30 -12.31
CA THR A 148 -11.51 2.81 -11.15
C THR A 148 -10.56 3.91 -10.72
N TYR A 149 -10.56 4.24 -9.43
CA TYR A 149 -9.72 5.29 -8.86
C TYR A 149 -8.64 4.66 -8.01
N ILE A 150 -7.42 5.15 -8.18
CA ILE A 150 -6.23 4.56 -7.57
C ILE A 150 -5.45 5.71 -6.94
N GLY A 151 -5.19 5.65 -5.65
CA GLY A 151 -4.30 6.56 -4.95
C GLY A 151 -3.00 5.85 -4.64
N GLU A 152 -1.90 6.27 -5.25
CA GLU A 152 -0.56 5.75 -4.93
C GLU A 152 0.19 6.74 -4.03
N GLY A 153 0.61 6.28 -2.86
CA GLY A 153 1.34 7.07 -1.89
C GLY A 153 2.76 6.56 -1.71
N LEU A 154 3.77 7.40 -1.97
CA LEU A 154 5.08 7.20 -1.37
C LEU A 154 4.92 7.37 0.13
N THR A 155 5.26 6.33 0.90
CA THR A 155 4.87 6.22 2.31
C THR A 155 6.07 5.89 3.16
N LYS A 156 6.25 6.63 4.27
CA LYS A 156 7.12 6.23 5.37
C LYS A 156 6.37 5.23 6.25
N TYR A 157 6.98 4.08 6.49
CA TYR A 157 6.50 3.05 7.41
C TYR A 157 7.37 3.06 8.67
N GLU A 158 6.77 2.94 9.84
CA GLU A 158 7.47 2.91 11.12
C GLU A 158 6.84 1.88 12.06
N VAL A 159 7.64 0.98 12.63
CA VAL A 159 7.17 0.01 13.61
C VAL A 159 6.97 0.72 14.95
N VAL A 160 5.74 0.76 15.44
CA VAL A 160 5.40 1.50 16.67
C VAL A 160 5.21 0.60 17.88
N ASN A 161 4.81 -0.66 17.67
CA ASN A 161 4.61 -1.61 18.76
C ASN A 161 4.71 -3.06 18.23
N THR A 162 5.07 -4.00 19.08
CA THR A 162 5.25 -5.41 18.68
C THR A 162 5.05 -6.37 19.86
N SER A 163 4.79 -7.64 19.55
CA SER A 163 5.04 -8.73 20.50
C SER A 163 6.56 -9.02 20.66
N PRO A 164 6.98 -9.83 21.65
CA PRO A 164 8.40 -10.03 21.97
C PRO A 164 9.29 -10.51 20.81
N PHE A 165 8.75 -11.33 19.89
CA PHE A 165 9.52 -11.85 18.75
C PHE A 165 10.03 -10.73 17.83
N TYR A 166 9.22 -9.69 17.61
CA TYR A 166 9.55 -8.56 16.74
C TYR A 166 10.14 -7.35 17.49
N ALA A 167 10.37 -7.45 18.81
CA ALA A 167 10.75 -6.33 19.68
C ALA A 167 11.96 -5.52 19.20
N LYS A 168 12.94 -6.17 18.54
CA LYS A 168 14.13 -5.50 17.98
C LYS A 168 13.82 -4.50 16.87
N PHE A 169 12.61 -4.52 16.32
CA PHE A 169 12.19 -3.66 15.22
C PHE A 169 11.45 -2.40 15.65
N VAL A 170 11.09 -2.26 16.93
CA VAL A 170 10.39 -1.06 17.42
C VAL A 170 11.23 0.20 17.13
N GLY A 171 10.59 1.22 16.56
CA GLY A 171 11.23 2.47 16.12
C GLY A 171 11.94 2.36 14.76
N LYS A 172 12.05 1.16 14.18
CA LYS A 172 12.59 1.00 12.83
C LYS A 172 11.63 1.58 11.82
N PHE A 173 12.17 2.26 10.81
CA PHE A 173 11.39 2.84 9.74
C PHE A 173 12.02 2.59 8.37
N GLY A 174 11.24 2.87 7.34
CA GLY A 174 11.70 2.94 5.97
C GLY A 174 10.57 3.36 5.04
N TYR A 175 10.68 3.02 3.76
CA TYR A 175 9.82 3.58 2.73
C TYR A 175 9.28 2.51 1.79
N GLY A 176 8.15 2.84 1.16
CA GLY A 176 7.56 2.06 0.09
C GLY A 176 6.26 2.68 -0.41
N MET A 177 5.38 1.86 -0.96
CA MET A 177 4.15 2.29 -1.62
C MET A 177 2.92 1.86 -0.82
N SER A 178 1.99 2.79 -0.63
CA SER A 178 0.62 2.47 -0.24
C SER A 178 -0.33 2.81 -1.38
N GLU A 179 -1.03 1.80 -1.88
CA GLU A 179 -1.97 1.93 -2.98
C GLU A 179 -3.39 1.66 -2.51
N TYR A 180 -4.29 2.60 -2.80
CA TYR A 180 -5.70 2.52 -2.46
C TYR A 180 -6.51 2.53 -3.76
N LEU A 181 -7.07 1.37 -4.11
CA LEU A 181 -7.97 1.23 -5.24
C LEU A 181 -9.41 1.19 -4.74
N ASP A 182 -10.27 2.02 -5.33
CA ASP A 182 -11.71 1.99 -5.13
C ASP A 182 -12.44 2.11 -6.47
N GLN A 183 -13.52 1.34 -6.64
CA GLN A 183 -14.47 1.60 -7.72
C GLN A 183 -15.34 2.81 -7.38
N GLU A 184 -15.86 3.46 -8.41
CA GLU A 184 -16.98 4.39 -8.23
C GLU A 184 -18.16 3.67 -7.58
N LEU A 185 -18.53 4.07 -6.36
CA LEU A 185 -19.80 3.62 -5.79
C LEU A 185 -20.89 4.31 -6.61
N GLN A 186 -21.69 3.52 -7.31
CA GLN A 186 -22.98 4.00 -7.82
C GLN A 186 -23.82 4.40 -6.59
N GLU A 187 -24.58 5.49 -6.68
CA GLU A 187 -25.41 6.08 -5.58
C GLU A 187 -26.52 5.15 -5.00
N LEU A 188 -26.43 3.84 -5.17
CA LEU A 188 -27.47 2.87 -4.84
C LEU A 188 -27.40 2.29 -3.41
N GLU A 189 -26.48 2.72 -2.55
CA GLU A 189 -26.40 2.26 -1.15
C GLU A 189 -26.52 3.39 -0.10
N ALA A 190 -27.20 4.50 -0.43
CA ALA A 190 -27.52 5.54 0.55
C ALA A 190 -28.86 5.30 1.31
N HIS A 191 -29.47 4.12 1.17
CA HIS A 191 -30.77 3.78 1.78
C HIS A 191 -30.79 2.41 2.49
N LEU A 192 -29.78 2.12 3.32
CA LEU A 192 -29.88 1.08 4.35
C LEU A 192 -29.35 1.60 5.68
#